data_AF-A0A1H0W0K5-F1
#
_entry.id   AF-A0A1H0W0K5-F1
#
_cell.length_a   1.000
_cell.length_b   1.000
_cell.length_c   1.000
_cell.angle_alpha   90.00
_cell.angle_beta   90.00
_cell.angle_gamma   90.00
#
_symmetry.space_group_name_H-M   'P 1'
#
loop_
_entity.id
_entity.type
_entity.pdbx_description
1 polymer ?
#
loop_
_entity_poly.entity_id
_entity_poly.type
_entity_poly.pdbx_seq_one_letter_code
_entity_poly.pdbx_strand_id
1 'polypeptide(L)'
;MNNLYYVFGDLLNLASKQFKTPNGTTIGLRSAVEFLNIPIQCDFHNAFNDAFYTTEIFKKLYSPDIDPITYNKECYFKRIVAPKKKVDTEGLLNQFEKMYNREMTDDEKSIIKLSYIMGKTNQFLI
;
A
#
# COMPACT_ATOMS: atom_id res chain seq x y z
N MET A 1 -35.51 5.91 -6.53
CA MET A 1 -34.81 6.94 -5.74
C MET A 1 -33.36 6.52 -5.65
N ASN A 2 -32.46 7.22 -6.35
CA ASN A 2 -31.02 6.96 -6.25
C ASN A 2 -30.54 7.62 -4.95
N ASN A 3 -30.15 6.82 -3.96
CA ASN A 3 -29.49 7.33 -2.77
C ASN A 3 -28.11 7.85 -3.17
N LEU A 4 -28.00 9.15 -3.39
CA LEU A 4 -26.75 9.85 -3.65
C LEU A 4 -26.03 10.03 -2.31
N TYR A 5 -25.16 9.07 -1.97
CA TYR A 5 -24.22 9.24 -0.86
C TYR A 5 -23.01 10.01 -1.40
N TYR A 6 -22.86 11.26 -0.96
CA TYR A 6 -21.61 11.98 -1.14
C TYR A 6 -20.56 11.31 -0.26
N VAL A 7 -19.48 10.85 -0.87
CA VAL A 7 -18.33 10.31 -0.15
C VAL A 7 -17.18 11.27 -0.42
N PHE A 8 -16.64 11.82 0.65
CA PHE A 8 -15.34 12.46 0.60
C PHE A 8 -14.33 11.35 0.32
N GLY A 9 -14.05 11.13 -0.97
CA GLY A 9 -13.13 10.11 -1.45
C GLY A 9 -11.82 10.21 -0.70
N ASP A 10 -11.57 9.23 0.17
CA ASP A 10 -10.50 9.19 1.16
C ASP A 10 -10.17 10.55 1.82
N LEU A 11 -10.99 10.94 2.80
CA LEU A 11 -10.66 12.04 3.73
C LEU A 11 -9.22 11.96 4.27
N LEU A 12 -8.75 10.73 4.56
CA LEU A 12 -7.38 10.50 5.02
C LEU A 12 -6.35 10.77 3.92
N ASN A 13 -6.63 10.52 2.64
CA ASN A 13 -5.74 10.93 1.55
C ASN A 13 -5.67 12.45 1.39
N LEU A 14 -6.80 13.15 1.58
CA LEU A 14 -6.82 14.61 1.60
C LEU A 14 -5.97 15.15 2.76
N ALA A 15 -6.10 14.55 3.95
CA ALA A 15 -5.27 14.85 5.10
C ALA A 15 -3.77 14.62 4.80
N SER A 16 -3.39 13.49 4.23
CA SER A 16 -2.00 13.20 3.82
C SER A 16 -1.42 14.26 2.88
N LYS A 17 -2.22 14.71 1.90
CA LYS A 17 -1.78 15.76 0.96
C LYS A 17 -1.55 17.09 1.67
N GLN A 18 -2.42 17.49 2.59
CA GLN A 18 -2.24 18.71 3.37
C GLN A 18 -1.01 18.63 4.29
N PHE A 19 -0.75 17.46 4.89
CA PHE A 19 0.37 17.27 5.81
C PHE A 19 1.71 16.96 5.13
N LYS A 20 1.76 16.92 3.78
CA LYS A 20 2.97 16.64 2.99
C LYS A 20 3.70 15.38 3.46
N THR A 21 2.95 14.30 3.71
CA THR A 21 3.55 13.06 4.20
C THR A 21 4.55 12.48 3.19
N PRO A 22 5.69 11.91 3.65
CA PRO A 22 6.65 11.31 2.74
C PRO A 22 6.03 10.15 1.94
N ASN A 23 6.38 10.07 0.66
CA ASN A 23 6.15 8.91 -0.22
C ASN A 23 4.67 8.58 -0.55
N GLY A 24 3.75 9.55 -0.47
CA GLY A 24 2.36 9.32 -0.88
C GLY A 24 1.63 8.26 -0.04
N THR A 25 2.08 8.07 1.20
CA THR A 25 1.43 7.17 2.16
C THR A 25 0.18 7.83 2.75
N THR A 26 -0.91 7.06 2.79
CA THR A 26 -2.15 7.45 3.47
C THR A 26 -1.90 7.42 4.98
N ILE A 27 -2.17 8.54 5.63
CA ILE A 27 -2.12 8.73 7.06
C ILE A 27 -3.21 7.89 7.73
N GLY A 28 -2.85 7.17 8.80
CA GLY A 28 -3.83 6.42 9.60
C GLY A 28 -4.71 7.35 10.43
N LEU A 29 -5.92 6.90 10.79
CA LEU A 29 -6.90 7.69 11.55
C LEU A 29 -6.30 8.29 12.82
N ARG A 30 -5.63 7.47 13.63
CA ARG A 30 -4.97 7.92 14.87
C ARG A 30 -3.97 9.04 14.61
N SER A 31 -3.07 8.85 13.64
CA SER A 31 -2.11 9.88 13.28
C SER A 31 -2.80 11.16 12.83
N ALA A 32 -3.88 11.08 12.04
CA ALA A 32 -4.63 12.27 11.62
C ALA A 32 -5.26 13.03 12.80
N VAL A 33 -5.81 12.31 13.77
CA VAL A 33 -6.33 12.88 15.04
C VAL A 33 -5.22 13.61 15.79
N GLU A 34 -4.05 12.97 15.93
CA GLU A 34 -2.88 13.55 16.60
C GLU A 34 -2.35 14.79 15.88
N PHE A 35 -2.16 14.74 14.55
CA PHE A 35 -1.69 15.87 13.74
C PHE A 35 -2.63 17.07 13.79
N LEU A 36 -3.95 16.83 13.88
CA LEU A 36 -4.96 17.89 13.98
C LEU A 36 -5.20 18.36 15.42
N ASN A 37 -4.46 17.83 16.40
CA ASN A 37 -4.63 18.10 17.83
C ASN A 37 -6.08 17.88 18.30
N ILE A 38 -6.75 16.85 17.78
CA ILE A 38 -8.08 16.46 18.21
C ILE A 38 -7.93 15.62 19.50
N PRO A 39 -8.62 15.97 20.61
CA PRO A 39 -8.52 15.21 21.85
C PRO A 39 -8.95 13.75 21.69
N ILE A 40 -8.10 12.83 22.13
CA ILE A 40 -8.41 11.39 22.14
C ILE A 40 -9.16 11.08 23.43
N GLN A 41 -10.46 10.80 23.30
CA GLN A 41 -11.37 10.55 24.43
C GLN A 41 -11.91 9.11 24.47
N CYS A 42 -11.83 8.40 23.34
CA CYS A 42 -12.34 7.07 23.15
C CYS A 42 -11.37 6.21 22.35
N ASP A 43 -11.46 4.89 22.52
CA ASP A 43 -10.60 3.94 21.84
C ASP A 43 -10.89 3.84 20.34
N PHE A 44 -9.81 3.64 19.57
CA PHE A 44 -9.85 3.30 18.16
C PHE A 44 -10.27 1.83 17.96
N HIS A 45 -10.61 1.46 16.72
CA HIS A 45 -11.11 0.12 16.34
C HIS A 45 -12.53 -0.19 16.85
N ASN A 46 -13.24 0.85 17.30
CA ASN A 46 -14.68 0.83 17.47
C ASN A 46 -15.30 1.69 16.38
N ALA A 47 -16.18 1.11 15.56
CA ALA A 47 -16.74 1.79 14.39
C ALA A 47 -17.47 3.11 14.72
N PHE A 48 -18.13 3.20 15.89
CA PHE A 48 -18.81 4.41 16.32
C PHE A 48 -17.80 5.52 16.67
N ASN A 49 -16.75 5.19 17.44
CA ASN A 49 -15.69 6.13 17.77
C ASN A 49 -14.89 6.55 16.54
N ASP A 50 -14.60 5.60 15.64
CA ASP A 50 -13.89 5.86 14.39
C ASP A 50 -14.68 6.81 13.48
N ALA A 51 -16.01 6.68 13.44
CA ALA A 51 -16.90 7.61 12.73
C ALA A 51 -16.92 9.00 13.37
N PHE A 52 -16.90 9.06 14.71
CA PHE A 52 -16.78 10.32 15.45
C PHE A 52 -15.48 11.05 15.09
N TYR A 53 -14.33 10.38 15.20
CA TYR A 53 -13.04 11.00 14.85
C TYR A 53 -12.94 11.37 13.38
N THR A 54 -13.48 10.55 12.48
CA THR A 54 -13.55 10.86 11.05
C THR A 54 -14.34 12.17 10.82
N THR A 55 -15.41 12.38 11.56
CA THR A 55 -16.23 13.61 11.50
C THR A 55 -15.47 14.83 12.02
N GLU A 56 -14.75 14.70 13.13
CA GLU A 56 -13.93 15.78 13.67
C GLU A 56 -12.78 16.18 12.73
N ILE A 57 -12.11 15.19 12.12
CA ILE A 57 -11.11 15.41 11.07
C ILE A 57 -11.75 16.16 9.90
N PHE A 58 -12.94 15.72 9.46
CA PHE A 58 -13.64 16.36 8.36
C PHE A 58 -13.94 17.84 8.64
N LYS A 59 -14.47 18.17 9.83
CA LYS A 59 -14.73 19.56 10.23
C LYS A 59 -13.48 20.44 10.16
N LYS A 60 -12.31 19.89 10.48
CA LYS A 60 -11.03 20.63 10.46
C LYS A 60 -10.47 20.82 9.05
N LEU A 61 -10.66 19.82 8.17
CA LEU A 61 -10.12 19.84 6.81
C LEU A 61 -11.08 20.46 5.80
N TYR A 62 -12.36 20.58 6.13
CA TYR A 62 -13.38 21.10 5.23
C TYR A 62 -13.07 22.54 4.79
N SER A 63 -12.97 22.74 3.48
CA SER A 63 -12.98 24.04 2.81
C SER A 63 -14.14 24.06 1.82
N PRO A 64 -14.79 25.22 1.58
CA PRO A 64 -15.81 25.35 0.53
C PRO A 64 -15.34 24.90 -0.86
N ASP A 65 -14.02 24.91 -1.10
CA ASP A 65 -13.40 24.49 -2.37
C ASP A 65 -13.30 22.96 -2.53
N ILE A 66 -13.72 22.18 -1.54
CA ILE A 66 -13.69 20.71 -1.63
C ILE A 66 -14.96 20.23 -2.34
N ASP A 67 -14.79 19.81 -3.59
CA ASP A 67 -15.88 19.21 -4.36
C ASP A 67 -16.26 17.82 -3.81
N PRO A 68 -17.51 17.61 -3.40
CA PRO A 68 -17.96 16.30 -2.93
C PRO A 68 -18.07 15.33 -4.12
N ILE A 69 -17.44 14.17 -4.01
CA ILE A 69 -17.47 13.13 -5.05
C ILE A 69 -18.66 12.20 -4.79
N THR A 70 -19.41 11.87 -5.84
CA THR A 70 -20.49 10.88 -5.73
C THR A 70 -19.90 9.48 -5.65
N TYR A 71 -20.27 8.73 -4.61
CA TYR A 71 -19.81 7.36 -4.46
C TYR A 71 -20.52 6.44 -5.46
N ASN A 72 -19.77 5.92 -6.43
CA ASN A 72 -20.26 4.87 -7.32
C ASN A 72 -19.69 3.51 -6.92
N LYS A 73 -20.55 2.62 -6.38
CA LYS A 73 -20.20 1.24 -6.02
C LYS A 73 -19.72 0.41 -7.22
N GLU A 74 -20.18 0.73 -8.42
CA GLU A 74 -19.86 0.01 -9.66
C GLU A 74 -18.44 0.32 -10.18
N CYS A 75 -17.84 1.43 -9.75
CA CYS A 75 -16.51 1.86 -10.20
C CYS A 75 -15.33 1.25 -9.42
N TYR A 76 -15.58 0.36 -8.45
CA TYR A 76 -14.51 -0.42 -7.80
C TYR A 76 -14.05 -1.55 -8.74
N PHE A 77 -13.36 -1.19 -9.82
CA PHE A 77 -12.58 -2.14 -10.58
C PHE A 77 -11.54 -2.73 -9.64
N LYS A 78 -11.75 -3.97 -9.18
CA LYS A 78 -10.73 -4.73 -8.47
C LYS A 78 -9.47 -4.70 -9.34
N ARG A 79 -8.39 -4.09 -8.82
CA ARG A 79 -7.11 -4.04 -9.52
C ARG A 79 -6.79 -5.48 -9.96
N ILE A 80 -6.77 -5.73 -11.27
CA ILE A 80 -6.39 -7.04 -11.81
C ILE A 80 -4.88 -7.17 -11.54
N VAL A 81 -4.54 -7.75 -10.40
CA VAL A 81 -3.15 -7.99 -10.03
C VAL A 81 -2.67 -9.16 -10.88
N ALA A 82 -1.69 -8.90 -11.75
CA ALA A 82 -1.04 -9.97 -12.50
C ALA A 82 -0.48 -11.02 -11.51
N PRO A 83 -0.61 -12.33 -11.82
CA PRO A 83 -0.10 -13.37 -10.94
C PRO A 83 1.40 -13.18 -10.71
N LYS A 84 1.84 -13.28 -9.46
CA LYS A 84 3.26 -13.19 -9.12
C LYS A 84 4.00 -14.34 -9.79
N LYS A 85 4.98 -14.02 -10.66
CA LYS A 85 5.85 -15.03 -11.25
C LYS A 85 6.75 -15.62 -10.16
N LYS A 86 6.63 -16.93 -9.92
CA LYS A 86 7.52 -17.69 -9.04
C LYS A 86 8.70 -18.22 -9.84
N VAL A 87 9.87 -18.24 -9.21
CA VAL A 87 11.09 -18.77 -9.81
C VAL A 87 11.20 -20.23 -9.45
N ASP A 88 11.46 -21.06 -10.46
CA ASP A 88 11.81 -22.46 -10.25
C ASP A 88 13.31 -22.56 -9.94
N THR A 89 13.62 -22.53 -8.64
CA THR A 89 15.00 -22.59 -8.15
C THR A 89 15.64 -23.94 -8.42
N GLU A 90 14.87 -25.03 -8.40
CA GLU A 90 15.39 -26.37 -8.64
C GLU A 90 15.76 -26.56 -10.11
N GLY A 91 14.85 -26.15 -11.02
CA GLY A 91 15.14 -26.11 -12.45
C GLY A 91 16.34 -25.22 -12.81
N LEU A 92 16.51 -24.09 -12.11
CA LEU A 92 17.69 -23.24 -12.24
C LEU A 92 18.97 -23.99 -11.87
N LEU A 93 19.03 -24.62 -10.70
CA LEU A 93 20.22 -25.34 -10.24
C LEU A 93 20.55 -26.54 -11.15
N ASN A 94 19.54 -27.32 -11.55
CA ASN A 94 19.71 -28.45 -12.45
C ASN A 94 20.30 -28.03 -13.81
N GLN A 95 19.92 -26.85 -14.31
CA GLN A 95 20.48 -26.32 -15.54
C GLN A 95 21.98 -25.96 -15.38
N PHE A 96 22.38 -25.38 -14.25
CA PHE A 96 23.79 -25.13 -13.95
C PHE A 96 24.58 -26.44 -13.87
N GLU A 97 24.08 -27.43 -13.15
CA GLU A 97 24.74 -28.75 -13.03
C GLU A 97 24.92 -29.41 -14.40
N LYS A 98 23.90 -29.32 -15.27
CA LYS A 98 23.96 -29.80 -16.65
C LYS A 98 25.01 -29.05 -17.49
N MET A 99 25.07 -27.72 -17.38
CA MET A 99 26.01 -26.90 -18.17
C MET A 99 27.47 -27.17 -17.79
N TYR A 100 27.74 -27.40 -16.51
CA TYR A 100 29.09 -27.68 -15.99
C TYR A 100 29.40 -29.18 -15.88
N ASN A 101 28.45 -30.04 -16.23
CA ASN A 101 28.54 -31.50 -16.16
C ASN A 101 29.07 -32.00 -14.80
N ARG A 102 28.61 -31.36 -13.72
CA ARG A 102 28.97 -31.68 -12.32
C ARG A 102 27.90 -31.19 -11.37
N GLU A 103 27.83 -31.76 -10.17
CA GLU A 103 26.97 -31.25 -9.10
C GLU A 103 27.48 -29.91 -8.56
N MET A 104 26.54 -29.04 -8.16
CA MET A 104 26.87 -27.79 -7.47
C MET A 104 26.97 -28.03 -5.97
N THR A 105 28.00 -27.47 -5.34
CA THR A 105 28.12 -27.47 -3.88
C THR A 105 27.06 -26.57 -3.25
N ASP A 106 26.81 -26.73 -1.95
CA ASP A 106 25.83 -25.91 -1.24
C ASP A 106 26.17 -24.40 -1.26
N ASP A 107 27.45 -24.08 -1.25
CA ASP A 107 27.95 -22.71 -1.38
C ASP A 107 27.65 -22.14 -2.77
N GLU A 108 27.91 -22.92 -3.83
CA GLU A 108 27.63 -22.53 -5.21
C GLU A 108 26.13 -22.32 -5.43
N LYS A 109 25.29 -23.24 -4.91
CA LYS A 109 23.83 -23.10 -4.93
C LYS A 109 23.38 -21.82 -4.23
N SER A 110 24.05 -21.43 -3.14
CA SER A 110 23.75 -20.19 -2.41
C SER A 110 24.16 -18.94 -3.20
N ILE A 111 25.34 -18.96 -3.83
CA ILE A 111 25.82 -17.87 -4.69
C ILE A 111 24.89 -17.66 -5.90
N ILE A 112 24.44 -18.74 -6.54
CA ILE A 112 23.50 -18.67 -7.68
C ILE A 112 22.15 -18.06 -7.26
N LYS A 113 21.62 -18.44 -6.10
CA LYS A 113 20.38 -17.84 -5.57
C LYS A 113 20.56 -16.36 -5.27
N LEU A 114 21.68 -15.99 -4.65
CA LEU A 114 21.98 -14.62 -4.28
C LEU A 114 22.13 -13.71 -5.51
N SER A 115 22.89 -14.16 -6.51
CA SER A 115 23.10 -13.41 -7.75
C SER A 115 21.78 -13.17 -8.49
N TYR A 116 20.89 -14.16 -8.51
CA TYR A 116 19.55 -13.99 -9.09
C TYR A 116 18.71 -12.94 -8.34
N ILE A 117 18.68 -12.98 -7.00
CA ILE A 117 17.95 -12.01 -6.19
C ILE A 117 18.51 -10.60 -6.41
N MET A 118 19.84 -10.46 -6.38
CA MET A 118 20.53 -9.19 -6.60
C MET A 118 20.31 -8.66 -8.02
N GLY A 119 20.27 -9.51 -9.04
CA GLY A 119 19.96 -9.08 -10.41
C GLY A 119 18.56 -8.48 -10.56
N LYS A 120 17.59 -8.92 -9.75
CA LYS A 120 16.22 -8.39 -9.75
C LYS A 120 16.08 -7.01 -9.11
N THR A 121 17.06 -6.57 -8.31
CA THR A 121 16.97 -5.26 -7.64
C THR A 121 17.31 -4.10 -8.58
N ASN A 122 17.79 -4.38 -9.81
CA ASN A 122 18.28 -3.39 -10.76
C ASN A 122 19.40 -2.48 -10.19
N GLN A 123 19.99 -2.85 -9.05
CA GLN A 123 20.97 -2.05 -8.31
C GLN A 123 22.28 -1.84 -9.08
N PHE A 124 22.56 -2.70 -10.05
CA PHE A 124 23.82 -2.74 -10.80
C PHE A 124 23.63 -2.40 -12.29
N LEU A 125 22.51 -1.76 -12.65
CA LEU A 125 22.32 -1.22 -14.00
C LEU A 125 23.11 0.09 -14.14
N ILE A 126 23.88 0.24 -15.21
CA ILE A 126 24.61 1.47 -15.59
C ILE A 126 23.80 2.21 -16.64
#